data_AF-A0A3Q3QM41-F1
#
_entry.id   AF-A0A3Q3QM41-F1
#
_cell.length_a   1.000
_cell.length_b   1.000
_cell.length_c   1.000
_cell.angle_alpha   90.00
_cell.angle_beta   90.00
_cell.angle_gamma   90.00
#
_symmetry.space_group_name_H-M   'P 1'
#
loop_
_entity.id
_entity.type
_entity.pdbx_description
1 polymer ?
#
loop_
_entity_poly.entity_id
_entity_poly.type
_entity_poly.pdbx_seq_one_letter_code
_entity_poly.pdbx_strand_id
1 'polypeptide(L)'
;MAPSGPRSIKRGCQRVLYWIPVLFIVLIVAWSYYAYVLQLCIVVYLLVYHVFFIMFVCTYWQTIFTKPMNPLKEYHLSCSDKELLEREDRGESQQEILRRLAKDLPIYTRTNSGAIRFCDHCHLLKPDRCHHCSVCDKCILKMDHHCPWVNNCVGFSNYKFFMLFLAYSLLYCLFITATDLQYFIKFWMNGLPDSQAKFHILFLFFSASMFSVSLASLFIYHCWLVCKNRSTLEAVRAPVFRHGTDKNGFSLGFNKNFRQVFGDEIKYWPIPVFSSLGDGCSFPTCLVNLDPEQPSSPTGSNSGRQFPSKPLRESQSRLLTSTPSWTESDNTTNTDKKGKMMGFILAACFYITPINYQDFKLIL
;
A
#
# COMPACT_ATOMS: atom_id res chain seq x y z
N MET A 1 -0.34 -22.14 -31.57
CA MET A 1 -1.59 -21.37 -31.73
C MET A 1 -2.74 -22.23 -31.20
N ALA A 2 -3.22 -21.99 -29.98
CA ALA A 2 -4.37 -22.72 -29.44
C ALA A 2 -5.67 -22.06 -29.93
N PRO A 3 -6.71 -22.83 -30.29
CA PRO A 3 -7.91 -22.28 -30.93
C PRO A 3 -8.71 -21.46 -29.93
N SER A 4 -9.17 -20.29 -30.37
CA SER A 4 -10.05 -19.38 -29.66
C SER A 4 -11.43 -20.01 -29.45
N GLY A 5 -11.56 -20.89 -28.45
CA GLY A 5 -12.84 -21.48 -28.05
C GLY A 5 -13.75 -20.51 -27.27
N PRO A 6 -15.01 -20.91 -26.97
CA PRO A 6 -15.99 -20.12 -26.23
C PRO A 6 -15.55 -19.71 -24.81
N ARG A 7 -14.56 -20.39 -24.22
CA ARG A 7 -13.89 -19.97 -22.97
C ARG A 7 -13.07 -18.68 -23.14
N SER A 8 -12.53 -18.41 -24.33
CA SER A 8 -11.77 -17.19 -24.62
C SER A 8 -12.69 -15.97 -24.73
N ILE A 9 -13.86 -16.13 -25.36
CA ILE A 9 -14.90 -15.07 -25.43
C ILE A 9 -15.46 -14.76 -24.03
N LYS A 10 -15.78 -15.78 -23.22
CA LYS A 10 -16.21 -15.58 -21.83
C LYS A 10 -15.16 -14.86 -20.98
N ARG A 11 -13.87 -15.23 -21.12
CA ARG A 11 -12.76 -14.54 -20.44
C ARG A 11 -12.57 -13.11 -20.93
N GLY A 12 -12.78 -12.83 -22.22
CA GLY A 12 -12.76 -11.49 -22.79
C GLY A 12 -13.85 -10.59 -22.22
N CYS A 13 -15.11 -11.03 -22.23
CA CYS A 13 -16.22 -10.28 -21.64
C CYS A 13 -16.04 -10.07 -20.13
N GLN A 14 -15.58 -11.08 -19.38
CA GLN A 14 -15.30 -10.94 -17.95
C GLN A 14 -14.23 -9.89 -17.65
N ARG A 15 -13.17 -9.79 -18.48
CA ARG A 15 -12.14 -8.76 -18.32
C ARG A 15 -12.69 -7.34 -18.49
N VAL A 16 -13.66 -7.14 -19.39
CA VAL A 16 -14.32 -5.84 -19.56
C VAL A 16 -15.18 -5.50 -18.35
N LEU A 17 -15.94 -6.47 -17.83
CA LEU A 17 -16.81 -6.26 -16.66
C LEU A 17 -16.02 -5.84 -15.41
N TYR A 18 -14.78 -6.33 -15.22
CA TYR A 18 -13.95 -5.91 -14.09
C TYR A 18 -13.51 -4.44 -14.12
N TRP A 19 -13.63 -3.75 -15.26
CA TRP A 19 -13.39 -2.31 -15.34
C TRP A 19 -14.59 -1.46 -14.95
N ILE A 20 -15.79 -2.04 -14.80
CA ILE A 20 -17.01 -1.28 -14.44
C ILE A 20 -16.83 -0.47 -13.15
N PRO A 21 -16.30 -1.02 -12.03
CA PRO A 21 -16.10 -0.23 -10.81
C PRO A 21 -15.13 0.93 -11.01
N VAL A 22 -14.07 0.74 -11.80
CA VAL A 22 -13.10 1.80 -12.12
C VAL A 22 -13.75 2.90 -12.95
N LEU A 23 -14.50 2.53 -13.99
CA LEU A 23 -15.23 3.48 -14.84
C LEU A 23 -16.25 4.28 -14.02
N PHE A 24 -16.95 3.63 -13.09
CA PHE A 24 -17.87 4.31 -12.18
C PHE A 24 -17.15 5.39 -11.34
N ILE A 25 -15.98 5.07 -10.76
CA ILE A 25 -15.17 6.04 -10.00
C ILE A 25 -14.66 7.17 -10.90
N VAL A 26 -14.23 6.86 -12.12
CA VAL A 26 -13.78 7.90 -13.08
C VAL A 26 -14.93 8.86 -13.43
N LEU A 27 -16.14 8.33 -13.68
CA LEU A 27 -17.31 9.14 -14.03
C LEU A 27 -17.75 10.04 -12.88
N ILE A 28 -17.82 9.53 -11.64
CA ILE A 28 -18.20 10.35 -10.48
C ILE A 28 -17.14 11.41 -10.17
N VAL A 29 -15.85 11.10 -10.33
CA VAL A 29 -14.77 12.07 -10.15
C VAL A 29 -14.84 13.16 -11.24
N ALA A 30 -15.00 12.78 -12.50
CA ALA A 30 -15.14 13.74 -13.60
C ALA A 30 -16.35 14.67 -13.41
N TRP A 31 -17.48 14.10 -13.01
CA TRP A 31 -18.67 14.88 -12.65
C TRP A 31 -18.41 15.80 -11.45
N SER A 32 -17.72 15.33 -10.41
CA SER A 32 -17.40 16.15 -9.24
C SER A 32 -16.47 17.32 -9.60
N TYR A 33 -15.54 17.12 -10.54
CA TYR A 33 -14.69 18.18 -11.07
C TYR A 33 -15.49 19.23 -11.83
N TYR A 34 -16.38 18.80 -12.72
CA TYR A 34 -17.32 19.69 -13.40
C TYR A 34 -18.17 20.48 -12.41
N ALA A 35 -18.77 19.81 -11.43
CA ALA A 35 -19.65 20.42 -10.43
C ALA A 35 -18.89 21.43 -9.56
N TYR A 36 -17.70 21.07 -9.06
CA TYR A 36 -16.94 21.95 -8.18
C TYR A 36 -16.36 23.15 -8.96
N VAL A 37 -15.65 22.91 -10.06
CA VAL A 37 -14.88 23.96 -10.74
C VAL A 37 -15.78 24.97 -11.47
N LEU A 38 -16.87 24.52 -12.10
CA LEU A 38 -17.73 25.42 -12.87
C LEU A 38 -18.82 26.08 -12.05
N GLN A 39 -19.24 25.48 -10.92
CA GLN A 39 -20.28 26.05 -10.06
C GLN A 39 -19.72 26.82 -8.86
N LEU A 40 -18.47 26.57 -8.44
CA LEU A 40 -17.85 27.20 -7.27
C LEU A 40 -16.56 27.94 -7.68
N CYS A 41 -16.66 29.26 -7.87
CA CYS A 41 -15.61 30.08 -8.46
C CYS A 41 -14.79 30.91 -7.45
N ILE A 42 -14.38 30.33 -6.33
CA ILE A 42 -13.45 31.02 -5.40
C ILE A 42 -12.01 30.60 -5.72
N VAL A 43 -11.22 31.53 -6.27
CA VAL A 43 -9.86 31.30 -6.79
C VAL A 43 -8.94 30.56 -5.81
N VAL A 44 -8.99 30.91 -4.52
CA VAL A 44 -8.15 30.27 -3.48
C VAL A 44 -8.54 28.80 -3.28
N TYR A 45 -9.85 28.49 -3.24
CA TYR A 45 -10.31 27.11 -3.11
C TYR A 45 -9.98 26.28 -4.34
N LEU A 46 -10.05 26.88 -5.53
CA LEU A 46 -9.67 26.21 -6.78
C LEU A 46 -8.21 25.78 -6.77
N LEU A 47 -7.27 26.59 -6.27
CA LEU A 47 -5.86 26.19 -6.21
C LEU A 47 -5.65 24.95 -5.31
N VAL A 48 -6.20 24.98 -4.10
CA VAL A 48 -6.08 23.87 -3.13
C VAL A 48 -6.80 22.62 -3.65
N TYR A 49 -7.99 22.81 -4.24
CA TYR A 49 -8.76 21.75 -4.89
C TYR A 49 -7.94 21.02 -5.95
N HIS A 50 -7.26 21.75 -6.85
CA HIS A 50 -6.46 21.14 -7.91
C HIS A 50 -5.27 20.35 -7.35
N VAL A 51 -4.65 20.80 -6.25
CA VAL A 51 -3.58 20.03 -5.58
C VAL A 51 -4.12 18.68 -5.09
N PHE A 52 -5.26 18.66 -4.38
CA PHE A 52 -5.86 17.41 -3.92
C PHE A 52 -6.35 16.54 -5.07
N PHE A 53 -6.97 17.13 -6.09
CA PHE A 53 -7.44 16.43 -7.27
C PHE A 53 -6.29 15.76 -8.03
N ILE A 54 -5.19 16.47 -8.29
CA ILE A 54 -4.02 15.92 -8.98
C ILE A 54 -3.41 14.78 -8.16
N MET A 55 -3.23 14.96 -6.85
CA MET A 55 -2.67 13.91 -6.00
C MET A 55 -3.58 12.68 -5.91
N PHE A 56 -4.90 12.88 -5.84
CA PHE A 56 -5.90 11.82 -5.92
C PHE A 56 -5.79 11.05 -7.25
N VAL A 57 -5.81 11.73 -8.39
CA VAL A 57 -5.73 11.10 -9.71
C VAL A 57 -4.40 10.36 -9.88
N CYS A 58 -3.27 10.97 -9.51
CA CYS A 58 -1.95 10.36 -9.60
C CYS A 58 -1.85 9.08 -8.75
N THR A 59 -2.35 9.10 -7.52
CA THR A 59 -2.28 7.93 -6.62
C THR A 59 -3.26 6.84 -7.03
N TYR A 60 -4.45 7.19 -7.52
CA TYR A 60 -5.41 6.24 -8.08
C TYR A 60 -4.83 5.55 -9.33
N TRP A 61 -4.25 6.33 -10.25
CA TRP A 61 -3.56 5.82 -11.44
C TRP A 61 -2.45 4.83 -11.08
N GLN A 62 -1.56 5.22 -10.16
CA GLN A 62 -0.46 4.35 -9.72
C GLN A 62 -0.98 3.06 -9.07
N THR A 63 -2.08 3.11 -8.32
CA THR A 63 -2.67 1.92 -7.69
C THR A 63 -3.26 0.96 -8.72
N ILE A 64 -3.93 1.48 -9.76
CA ILE A 64 -4.50 0.68 -10.87
C ILE A 64 -3.40 0.06 -11.72
N PHE A 65 -2.45 0.88 -12.20
CA PHE A 65 -1.56 0.47 -13.28
C PHE A 65 -0.21 -0.09 -12.81
N THR A 66 0.14 0.06 -11.52
CA THR A 66 1.29 -0.64 -10.97
C THR A 66 0.99 -2.13 -10.88
N LYS A 67 1.61 -2.89 -11.77
CA LYS A 67 1.45 -4.35 -11.80
C LYS A 67 1.99 -4.96 -10.50
N PRO A 68 1.32 -5.99 -9.95
CA PRO A 68 1.87 -6.74 -8.83
C PRO A 68 3.21 -7.37 -9.23
N MET A 69 4.23 -7.21 -8.39
CA MET A 69 5.54 -7.83 -8.60
C MET A 69 5.42 -9.36 -8.54
N ASN A 70 6.14 -10.05 -9.43
CA ASN A 70 6.15 -11.51 -9.48
C ASN A 70 7.20 -12.05 -8.50
N PRO A 71 6.97 -13.24 -7.90
CA PRO A 71 8.02 -13.93 -7.15
C PRO A 71 9.29 -14.13 -7.98
N LEU A 72 10.44 -14.13 -7.31
CA LEU A 72 11.73 -14.39 -7.97
C LEU A 72 11.76 -15.79 -8.59
N LYS A 73 12.62 -15.98 -9.60
CA LYS A 73 12.71 -17.23 -10.37
C LYS A 73 13.09 -18.43 -9.48
N GLU A 74 13.89 -18.22 -8.45
CA GLU A 74 14.32 -19.23 -7.47
C GLU A 74 13.16 -19.89 -6.70
N TYR A 75 12.02 -19.21 -6.57
CA TYR A 75 10.83 -19.79 -5.94
C TYR A 75 10.04 -20.70 -6.89
N HIS A 76 10.28 -20.61 -8.21
CA HIS A 76 9.58 -21.44 -9.19
C HIS A 76 10.25 -22.80 -9.29
N LEU A 77 9.44 -23.86 -9.35
CA LEU A 77 9.97 -25.20 -9.53
C LEU A 77 10.59 -25.33 -10.93
N SER A 78 11.73 -26.02 -11.01
CA SER A 78 12.31 -26.43 -12.28
C SER A 78 11.39 -27.47 -12.97
N CYS A 79 11.58 -27.71 -14.27
CA CYS A 79 10.79 -28.73 -14.97
C CYS A 79 10.96 -30.11 -14.34
N SER A 80 12.19 -30.48 -13.95
CA SER A 80 12.48 -31.74 -13.27
C SER A 80 11.78 -31.85 -11.92
N ASP A 81 11.73 -30.78 -11.14
CA ASP A 81 11.05 -30.79 -9.83
C ASP A 81 9.54 -30.91 -9.98
N LYS A 82 8.96 -30.32 -11.03
CA LYS A 82 7.52 -30.47 -11.34
C LYS A 82 7.19 -31.91 -11.68
N GLU A 83 7.95 -32.52 -12.59
CA GLU A 83 7.75 -33.92 -12.96
C GLU A 83 7.91 -34.85 -11.76
N LEU A 84 8.91 -34.59 -10.90
CA LEU A 84 9.10 -35.34 -9.67
C LEU A 84 7.89 -35.21 -8.74
N LEU A 85 7.40 -33.99 -8.52
CA LEU A 85 6.23 -33.74 -7.68
C LEU A 85 4.96 -34.40 -8.23
N GLU A 86 4.78 -34.40 -9.55
CA GLU A 86 3.61 -35.00 -10.22
C GLU A 86 3.61 -36.53 -10.19
N ARG A 87 4.79 -37.16 -10.13
CA ARG A 87 4.93 -38.63 -10.02
C ARG A 87 4.66 -39.15 -8.62
N GLU A 88 4.91 -38.34 -7.59
CA GLU A 88 4.74 -38.72 -6.20
C GLU A 88 3.30 -38.58 -5.71
N ASP A 89 2.90 -39.50 -4.84
CA ASP A 89 1.59 -39.46 -4.21
C ASP A 89 1.41 -38.21 -3.33
N ARG A 90 0.21 -37.63 -3.38
CA ARG A 90 -0.14 -36.47 -2.55
C ARG A 90 -0.07 -36.84 -1.08
N GLY A 91 0.69 -36.07 -0.30
CA GLY A 91 0.86 -36.29 1.13
C GLY A 91 2.28 -35.97 1.58
N GLU A 92 2.82 -36.82 2.45
CA GLU A 92 4.15 -36.63 3.04
C GLU A 92 5.29 -36.70 2.02
N SER A 93 5.22 -37.58 1.00
CA SER A 93 6.26 -37.70 -0.04
C SER A 93 6.46 -36.39 -0.80
N GLN A 94 5.35 -35.78 -1.27
CA GLN A 94 5.40 -34.46 -1.89
C GLN A 94 5.90 -33.37 -0.93
N GLN A 95 5.47 -33.40 0.34
CA GLN A 95 5.95 -32.43 1.33
C GLN A 95 7.45 -32.56 1.58
N GLU A 96 8.02 -33.76 1.55
CA GLU A 96 9.45 -33.95 1.72
C GLU A 96 10.26 -33.33 0.58
N ILE A 97 9.79 -33.49 -0.66
CA ILE A 97 10.38 -32.81 -1.82
C ILE A 97 10.30 -31.29 -1.65
N LEU A 98 9.13 -30.76 -1.29
CA LEU A 98 8.94 -29.32 -1.09
C LEU A 98 9.79 -28.78 0.06
N ARG A 99 9.98 -29.54 1.14
CA ARG A 99 10.87 -29.18 2.26
C ARG A 99 12.33 -29.12 1.81
N ARG A 100 12.78 -30.09 1.02
CA ARG A 100 14.12 -30.11 0.43
C ARG A 100 14.35 -28.89 -0.46
N LEU A 101 13.42 -28.58 -1.35
CA LEU A 101 13.52 -27.43 -2.26
C LEU A 101 13.46 -26.08 -1.51
N ALA A 102 12.68 -26.01 -0.43
CA ALA A 102 12.57 -24.79 0.37
C ALA A 102 13.76 -24.54 1.31
N LYS A 103 14.67 -25.51 1.48
CA LYS A 103 15.79 -25.42 2.44
C LYS A 103 16.71 -24.23 2.16
N ASP A 104 16.93 -23.92 0.88
CA ASP A 104 17.84 -22.87 0.43
C ASP A 104 17.12 -21.52 0.19
N LEU A 105 15.83 -21.44 0.54
CA LEU A 105 15.02 -20.22 0.37
C LEU A 105 14.68 -19.58 1.72
N PRO A 106 14.60 -18.24 1.81
CA PRO A 106 14.24 -17.53 3.03
C PRO A 106 12.73 -17.62 3.29
N ILE A 107 12.23 -18.81 3.62
CA ILE A 107 10.81 -19.11 3.90
C ILE A 107 10.65 -19.57 5.35
N TYR A 108 10.14 -18.67 6.18
CA TYR A 108 9.95 -18.89 7.62
C TYR A 108 8.53 -19.31 7.98
N THR A 109 7.56 -19.13 7.08
CA THR A 109 6.14 -19.47 7.34
C THR A 109 5.71 -20.81 6.75
N ARG A 110 4.67 -21.41 7.34
CA ARG A 110 4.09 -22.71 6.98
C ARG A 110 2.56 -22.62 6.87
N THR A 111 1.94 -23.70 6.38
CA THR A 111 0.48 -23.87 6.50
C THR A 111 0.10 -24.13 7.96
N ASN A 112 -1.21 -24.15 8.28
CA ASN A 112 -1.67 -24.54 9.62
C ASN A 112 -1.31 -25.98 10.00
N SER A 113 -1.07 -26.85 9.03
CA SER A 113 -0.62 -28.23 9.26
C SER A 113 0.90 -28.36 9.35
N GLY A 114 1.65 -27.25 9.31
CA GLY A 114 3.12 -27.26 9.30
C GLY A 114 3.75 -27.56 7.93
N ALA A 115 2.93 -27.78 6.89
CA ALA A 115 3.40 -28.05 5.53
C ALA A 115 4.03 -26.82 4.86
N ILE A 116 4.85 -27.06 3.83
CA ILE A 116 5.42 -25.99 3.00
C ILE A 116 4.29 -25.34 2.19
N ARG A 117 4.29 -24.00 2.16
CA ARG A 117 3.28 -23.22 1.43
C ARG A 117 3.60 -23.29 -0.06
N PHE A 118 2.89 -24.15 -0.80
CA PHE A 118 3.05 -24.31 -2.25
C PHE A 118 1.85 -23.75 -3.02
N CYS A 119 2.05 -23.37 -4.30
CA CYS A 119 1.00 -22.96 -5.22
C CYS A 119 0.90 -23.93 -6.41
N ASP A 120 -0.12 -24.77 -6.44
CA ASP A 120 -0.37 -25.70 -7.56
C ASP A 120 -0.54 -24.97 -8.89
N HIS A 121 -1.32 -23.89 -8.93
CA HIS A 121 -1.59 -23.13 -10.15
C HIS A 121 -0.35 -22.47 -10.79
N CYS A 122 0.58 -22.00 -9.96
CA CYS A 122 1.76 -21.27 -10.42
C CYS A 122 3.03 -22.13 -10.41
N HIS A 123 2.96 -23.34 -9.84
CA HIS A 123 4.09 -24.25 -9.60
C HIS A 123 5.30 -23.55 -8.96
N LEU A 124 5.05 -22.87 -7.84
CA LEU A 124 6.09 -22.18 -7.06
C LEU A 124 5.90 -22.38 -5.56
N LEU A 125 7.02 -22.41 -4.84
CA LEU A 125 7.07 -22.28 -3.38
C LEU A 125 6.67 -20.84 -3.04
N LYS A 126 5.61 -20.65 -2.25
CA LYS A 126 5.12 -19.30 -1.94
C LYS A 126 6.14 -18.62 -1.00
N PRO A 127 6.72 -17.46 -1.38
CA PRO A 127 7.43 -16.64 -0.43
C PRO A 127 6.57 -16.31 0.78
N ASP A 128 7.20 -15.89 1.87
CA ASP A 128 6.47 -15.43 3.03
C ASP A 128 5.52 -14.28 2.64
N ARG A 129 4.32 -14.27 3.22
CA ARG A 129 3.26 -13.27 2.94
C ARG A 129 2.74 -13.26 1.48
N CYS A 130 3.21 -14.15 0.60
CA CYS A 130 2.71 -14.28 -0.76
C CYS A 130 1.44 -15.15 -0.81
N HIS A 131 0.43 -14.73 -1.55
CA HIS A 131 -0.81 -15.50 -1.76
C HIS A 131 -1.21 -15.54 -3.24
N HIS A 132 -1.87 -16.61 -3.66
CA HIS A 132 -2.42 -16.71 -5.01
C HIS A 132 -3.77 -16.01 -5.05
N CYS A 133 -3.94 -15.09 -6.00
CA CYS A 133 -5.24 -14.48 -6.28
C CYS A 133 -5.81 -15.10 -7.54
N SER A 134 -6.98 -15.75 -7.43
CA SER A 134 -7.67 -16.38 -8.56
C SER A 134 -8.18 -15.38 -9.60
N VAL A 135 -8.48 -14.14 -9.21
CA VAL A 135 -8.90 -13.08 -10.14
C VAL A 135 -7.71 -12.56 -10.95
N CYS A 136 -6.57 -12.33 -10.29
CA CYS A 136 -5.32 -11.94 -10.93
C CYS A 136 -4.61 -13.13 -11.62
N ASP A 137 -5.06 -14.37 -11.37
CA ASP A 137 -4.50 -15.65 -11.82
C ASP A 137 -2.98 -15.77 -11.62
N LYS A 138 -2.50 -15.28 -10.48
CA LYS A 138 -1.08 -15.32 -10.13
C LYS A 138 -0.82 -15.16 -8.63
N CYS A 139 0.38 -15.53 -8.21
CA CYS A 139 0.90 -15.23 -6.88
C CYS A 139 1.28 -13.76 -6.74
N ILE A 140 0.80 -13.14 -5.66
CA ILE A 140 0.98 -11.73 -5.33
C ILE A 140 1.86 -11.65 -4.08
N LEU A 141 3.03 -11.01 -4.21
CA LEU A 141 3.94 -10.74 -3.10
C LEU A 141 3.27 -9.82 -2.07
N LYS A 142 3.42 -10.14 -0.78
CA LYS A 142 2.75 -9.45 0.35
C LYS A 142 1.30 -9.10 0.03
N MET A 143 0.53 -10.09 -0.43
CA MET A 143 -0.85 -9.86 -0.86
C MET A 143 -1.68 -9.30 0.31
N ASP A 144 -2.32 -8.16 0.07
CA ASP A 144 -3.26 -7.59 1.02
C ASP A 144 -4.69 -8.00 0.67
N HIS A 145 -5.15 -7.61 -0.52
CA HIS A 145 -6.46 -8.00 -1.04
C HIS A 145 -6.52 -7.78 -2.56
N HIS A 146 -7.54 -8.36 -3.20
CA HIS A 146 -7.93 -7.94 -4.55
C HIS A 146 -8.97 -6.83 -4.43
N CYS A 147 -8.73 -5.69 -5.07
CA CYS A 147 -9.60 -4.53 -4.95
C CYS A 147 -10.32 -4.27 -6.29
N PRO A 148 -11.65 -4.50 -6.37
CA PRO A 148 -12.42 -4.25 -7.58
C PRO A 148 -12.40 -2.78 -8.02
N TRP A 149 -12.34 -1.84 -7.07
CA TRP A 149 -12.35 -0.39 -7.32
C TRP A 149 -11.11 0.13 -8.04
N VAL A 150 -10.03 -0.64 -8.07
CA VAL A 150 -8.80 -0.33 -8.84
C VAL A 150 -8.51 -1.39 -9.90
N ASN A 151 -9.41 -2.38 -10.06
CA ASN A 151 -9.24 -3.54 -10.92
C ASN A 151 -7.83 -4.16 -10.86
N ASN A 152 -7.30 -4.28 -9.65
CA ASN A 152 -5.94 -4.76 -9.42
C ASN A 152 -5.81 -5.38 -8.03
N CYS A 153 -4.82 -6.25 -7.88
CA CYS A 153 -4.40 -6.76 -6.59
C CYS A 153 -3.57 -5.70 -5.85
N VAL A 154 -3.91 -5.45 -4.59
CA VAL A 154 -3.12 -4.64 -3.67
C VAL A 154 -2.14 -5.57 -2.95
N GLY A 155 -0.84 -5.30 -3.10
CA GLY A 155 0.24 -6.08 -2.53
C GLY A 155 1.54 -5.29 -2.46
N PHE A 156 2.69 -5.97 -2.42
CA PHE A 156 3.99 -5.35 -2.16
C PHE A 156 4.31 -4.12 -3.02
N SER A 157 4.10 -4.22 -4.34
CA SER A 157 4.52 -3.17 -5.29
C SER A 157 3.64 -1.92 -5.30
N ASN A 158 2.40 -2.00 -4.81
CA ASN A 158 1.44 -0.90 -4.88
C ASN A 158 0.77 -0.56 -3.53
N TYR A 159 1.11 -1.23 -2.43
CA TYR A 159 0.48 -0.96 -1.12
C TYR A 159 0.65 0.49 -0.67
N LYS A 160 1.84 1.07 -0.87
CA LYS A 160 2.07 2.50 -0.60
C LYS A 160 1.15 3.39 -1.45
N PHE A 161 0.99 3.09 -2.74
CA PHE A 161 0.10 3.85 -3.62
C PHE A 161 -1.35 3.75 -3.18
N PHE A 162 -1.79 2.57 -2.76
CA PHE A 162 -3.12 2.37 -2.19
C PHE A 162 -3.32 3.18 -0.90
N MET A 163 -2.34 3.20 0.02
CA MET A 163 -2.40 4.04 1.22
C MET A 163 -2.53 5.53 0.90
N LEU A 164 -1.74 6.02 -0.07
CA LEU A 164 -1.80 7.40 -0.52
C LEU A 164 -3.13 7.69 -1.23
N PHE A 165 -3.62 6.77 -2.05
CA PHE A 165 -4.93 6.87 -2.69
C PHE A 165 -6.03 7.03 -1.64
N LEU A 166 -6.07 6.21 -0.59
CA LEU A 166 -7.04 6.38 0.50
C LEU A 166 -6.91 7.74 1.18
N ALA A 167 -5.68 8.16 1.51
CA ALA A 167 -5.42 9.43 2.18
C ALA A 167 -5.86 10.64 1.33
N TYR A 168 -5.45 10.71 0.07
CA TYR A 168 -5.79 11.82 -0.81
C TYR A 168 -7.25 11.78 -1.27
N SER A 169 -7.88 10.60 -1.36
CA SER A 169 -9.33 10.49 -1.56
C SER A 169 -10.09 11.08 -0.37
N LEU A 170 -9.68 10.75 0.85
CA LEU A 170 -10.29 11.29 2.06
C LEU A 170 -10.10 12.81 2.14
N LEU A 171 -8.88 13.31 1.92
CA LEU A 171 -8.61 14.75 1.91
C LEU A 171 -9.40 15.48 0.82
N TYR A 172 -9.52 14.91 -0.37
CA TYR A 172 -10.32 15.45 -1.46
C TYR A 172 -11.80 15.56 -1.08
N CYS A 173 -12.39 14.48 -0.54
CA CYS A 173 -13.80 14.49 -0.13
C CYS A 173 -14.04 15.43 1.07
N LEU A 174 -13.17 15.43 2.09
CA LEU A 174 -13.29 16.33 3.24
C LEU A 174 -13.16 17.80 2.82
N PHE A 175 -12.25 18.11 1.89
CA PHE A 175 -12.11 19.46 1.37
C PHE A 175 -13.40 19.93 0.69
N ILE A 176 -13.97 19.11 -0.21
CA ILE A 176 -15.25 19.40 -0.87
C ILE A 176 -16.36 19.59 0.17
N THR A 177 -16.54 18.64 1.09
CA THR A 177 -17.57 18.73 2.14
C THR A 177 -17.43 20.01 2.97
N ALA A 178 -16.21 20.37 3.37
CA ALA A 178 -15.95 21.56 4.18
C ALA A 178 -16.25 22.85 3.41
N THR A 179 -15.84 22.95 2.14
CA THR A 179 -16.11 24.14 1.33
C THR A 179 -17.58 24.26 0.93
N ASP A 180 -18.26 23.13 0.70
CA ASP A 180 -19.66 23.08 0.28
C ASP A 180 -20.63 23.30 1.45
N LEU A 181 -20.20 23.07 2.69
CA LEU A 181 -21.03 23.24 3.89
C LEU A 181 -21.68 24.62 3.97
N GLN A 182 -20.95 25.69 3.62
CA GLN A 182 -21.51 27.05 3.61
C GLN A 182 -22.63 27.22 2.58
N TYR A 183 -22.53 26.56 1.43
CA TYR A 183 -23.53 26.61 0.37
C TYR A 183 -24.73 25.72 0.72
N PHE A 184 -24.48 24.59 1.37
CA PHE A 184 -25.51 23.74 1.96
C PHE A 184 -26.33 24.51 3.01
N ILE A 185 -25.68 25.25 3.91
CA ILE A 185 -26.38 26.10 4.90
C ILE A 185 -27.21 27.18 4.18
N LYS A 186 -26.61 27.90 3.22
CA LYS A 186 -27.31 28.92 2.42
C LYS A 186 -28.52 28.36 1.66
N PHE A 187 -28.45 27.12 1.19
CA PHE A 187 -29.57 26.44 0.56
C PHE A 187 -30.78 26.34 1.51
N TRP A 188 -30.56 25.89 2.75
CA TRP A 188 -31.62 25.76 3.75
C TRP A 188 -32.13 27.10 4.30
N MET A 189 -31.31 28.14 4.23
CA MET A 189 -31.68 29.50 4.63
C MET A 189 -32.42 30.28 3.52
N ASN A 190 -32.84 29.64 2.42
CA ASN A 190 -33.44 30.27 1.25
C ASN A 190 -32.55 31.36 0.59
N GLY A 191 -31.23 31.29 0.79
CA GLY A 191 -30.27 32.30 0.33
C GLY A 191 -29.71 32.08 -1.07
N LEU A 192 -30.18 31.06 -1.81
CA LEU A 192 -29.67 30.73 -3.15
C LEU A 192 -30.78 30.82 -4.23
N PRO A 193 -30.54 31.54 -5.35
CA PRO A 193 -31.49 31.64 -6.46
C PRO A 193 -31.64 30.30 -7.20
N ASP A 194 -32.88 29.98 -7.59
CA ASP A 194 -33.23 28.68 -8.16
C ASP A 194 -32.55 28.43 -9.51
N SER A 195 -31.58 27.51 -9.50
CA SER A 195 -30.71 27.25 -10.65
C SER A 195 -30.19 25.82 -10.61
N GLN A 196 -29.76 25.31 -11.77
CA GLN A 196 -29.13 23.99 -11.92
C GLN A 196 -27.91 23.81 -10.99
N ALA A 197 -27.22 24.90 -10.63
CA ALA A 197 -26.12 24.89 -9.68
C ALA A 197 -26.50 24.30 -8.30
N LYS A 198 -27.75 24.50 -7.87
CA LYS A 198 -28.26 23.98 -6.58
C LYS A 198 -28.19 22.46 -6.50
N PHE A 199 -28.66 21.76 -7.54
CA PHE A 199 -28.69 20.30 -7.55
C PHE A 199 -27.28 19.71 -7.53
N HIS A 200 -26.35 20.31 -8.28
CA HIS A 200 -24.96 19.89 -8.30
C HIS A 200 -24.29 20.03 -6.93
N ILE A 201 -24.44 21.18 -6.27
CA ILE A 201 -23.80 21.45 -4.96
C ILE A 201 -24.36 20.51 -3.88
N LEU A 202 -25.69 20.32 -3.83
CA LEU A 202 -26.28 19.40 -2.84
C LEU A 202 -25.83 17.96 -3.04
N PHE A 203 -25.91 17.46 -4.27
CA PHE A 203 -25.50 16.09 -4.56
C PHE A 203 -23.99 15.90 -4.30
N LEU A 204 -23.18 16.93 -4.58
CA LEU A 204 -21.73 16.90 -4.32
C LEU A 204 -21.44 16.82 -2.82
N PHE A 205 -22.10 17.66 -2.01
CA PHE A 205 -21.96 17.64 -0.55
C PHE A 205 -22.32 16.27 0.05
N PHE A 206 -23.48 15.71 -0.31
CA PHE A 206 -23.91 14.41 0.21
C PHE A 206 -23.00 13.28 -0.25
N SER A 207 -22.62 13.26 -1.53
CA SER A 207 -21.72 12.25 -2.09
C SER A 207 -20.35 12.30 -1.41
N ALA A 208 -19.73 13.48 -1.35
CA ALA A 208 -18.42 13.67 -0.72
C ALA A 208 -18.44 13.32 0.77
N SER A 209 -19.50 13.66 1.49
CA SER A 209 -19.64 13.32 2.93
C SER A 209 -19.78 11.82 3.14
N MET A 210 -20.59 11.13 2.33
CA MET A 210 -20.74 9.67 2.38
C MET A 210 -19.42 8.97 2.12
N PHE A 211 -18.71 9.33 1.03
CA PHE A 211 -17.41 8.77 0.72
C PHE A 211 -16.38 9.07 1.81
N SER A 212 -16.38 10.27 2.40
CA SER A 212 -15.47 10.63 3.49
C SER A 212 -15.58 9.68 4.67
N VAL A 213 -16.81 9.36 5.12
CA VAL A 213 -17.03 8.44 6.25
C VAL A 213 -16.50 7.03 5.92
N SER A 214 -16.85 6.50 4.74
CA SER A 214 -16.38 5.18 4.31
C SER A 214 -14.86 5.13 4.18
N LEU A 215 -14.26 6.12 3.53
CA LEU A 215 -12.81 6.21 3.32
C LEU A 215 -12.05 6.40 4.63
N ALA A 216 -12.58 7.19 5.57
CA ALA A 216 -11.97 7.36 6.89
C ALA A 216 -11.88 6.03 7.64
N SER A 217 -12.95 5.24 7.66
CA SER A 217 -12.94 3.93 8.33
C SER A 217 -11.90 2.97 7.73
N LEU A 218 -11.83 2.90 6.40
CA LEU A 218 -10.88 2.04 5.69
C LEU A 218 -9.44 2.53 5.88
N PHE A 219 -9.21 3.83 5.80
CA PHE A 219 -7.89 4.44 6.00
C PHE A 219 -7.38 4.20 7.42
N ILE A 220 -8.21 4.41 8.45
CA ILE A 220 -7.84 4.15 9.86
C ILE A 220 -7.49 2.66 10.05
N TYR A 221 -8.27 1.75 9.48
CA TYR A 221 -7.99 0.31 9.53
C TYR A 221 -6.62 -0.02 8.91
N HIS A 222 -6.33 0.50 7.72
CA HIS A 222 -5.05 0.25 7.07
C HIS A 222 -3.87 0.96 7.75
N CYS A 223 -4.08 2.12 8.36
CA CYS A 223 -3.10 2.75 9.24
C CYS A 223 -2.73 1.79 10.38
N TRP A 224 -3.72 1.20 11.05
CA TRP A 224 -3.45 0.18 12.08
C TRP A 224 -2.68 -1.04 11.53
N LEU A 225 -3.03 -1.54 10.35
CA LEU A 225 -2.31 -2.63 9.69
C LEU A 225 -0.84 -2.29 9.41
N VAL A 226 -0.57 -1.10 8.86
CA VAL A 226 0.80 -0.60 8.64
C VAL A 226 1.56 -0.56 9.96
N CYS A 227 0.94 -0.02 11.01
CA CYS A 227 1.56 0.11 12.33
C CYS A 227 1.92 -1.24 12.96
N LYS A 228 1.15 -2.30 12.66
CA LYS A 228 1.41 -3.68 13.11
C LYS A 228 2.20 -4.53 12.12
N ASN A 229 2.55 -3.98 10.95
CA ASN A 229 3.14 -4.69 9.81
C ASN A 229 2.37 -5.95 9.42
N ARG A 230 1.05 -5.83 9.30
CA ARG A 230 0.16 -6.92 8.88
C ARG A 230 -0.48 -6.58 7.55
N SER A 231 -0.72 -7.58 6.72
CA SER A 231 -1.70 -7.48 5.65
C SER A 231 -3.11 -7.75 6.17
N THR A 232 -4.13 -7.41 5.40
CA THR A 232 -5.54 -7.75 5.70
C THR A 232 -5.71 -9.27 5.87
N LEU A 233 -5.07 -10.07 5.02
CA LEU A 233 -5.07 -11.54 5.15
C LEU A 233 -4.47 -12.02 6.47
N GLU A 234 -3.35 -11.42 6.89
CA GLU A 234 -2.67 -11.77 8.14
C GLU A 234 -3.42 -11.31 9.39
N ALA A 235 -4.18 -10.22 9.28
CA ALA A 235 -5.05 -9.75 10.36
C ALA A 235 -6.21 -10.72 10.62
N VAL A 236 -6.77 -11.29 9.55
CA VAL A 236 -7.81 -12.33 9.62
C VAL A 236 -7.22 -13.66 10.06
N ARG A 237 -6.13 -14.10 9.42
CA ARG A 237 -5.46 -15.36 9.70
C ARG A 237 -3.98 -15.14 9.94
N ALA A 238 -3.60 -15.26 11.20
CA ALA A 238 -2.22 -15.12 11.63
C ALA A 238 -1.29 -16.09 10.88
N PRO A 239 -0.10 -15.63 10.44
CA PRO A 239 0.88 -16.51 9.83
C PRO A 239 1.41 -17.52 10.87
N VAL A 240 1.68 -18.73 10.38
CA VAL A 240 2.26 -19.82 11.17
C VAL A 240 3.75 -19.88 10.88
N PHE A 241 4.56 -19.66 11.91
CA PHE A 241 6.00 -19.82 11.89
C PHE A 241 6.40 -21.19 12.45
N ARG A 242 7.70 -21.50 12.44
CA ARG A 242 8.22 -22.75 13.04
C ARG A 242 7.89 -22.89 14.52
N HIS A 243 7.94 -21.79 15.27
CA HIS A 243 7.58 -21.73 16.70
C HIS A 243 6.06 -21.63 16.95
N GLY A 244 5.24 -21.72 15.90
CA GLY A 244 3.79 -21.65 15.99
C GLY A 244 3.20 -20.38 15.41
N THR A 245 1.93 -20.14 15.73
CA THR A 245 1.15 -19.02 15.17
C THR A 245 1.53 -17.72 15.84
N ASP A 246 1.94 -16.71 15.07
CA ASP A 246 2.35 -15.42 15.60
C ASP A 246 1.83 -14.24 14.77
N LYS A 247 0.87 -13.49 15.32
CA LYS A 247 0.32 -12.28 14.68
C LYS A 247 1.33 -11.13 14.57
N ASN A 248 2.41 -11.15 15.33
CA ASN A 248 3.43 -10.12 15.38
C ASN A 248 4.75 -10.57 14.76
N GLY A 249 4.81 -11.73 14.12
CA GLY A 249 6.07 -12.31 13.64
C GLY A 249 6.85 -11.43 12.65
N PHE A 250 6.17 -10.52 11.93
CA PHE A 250 6.79 -9.54 11.03
C PHE A 250 6.87 -8.11 11.62
N SER A 251 6.42 -7.90 12.86
CA SER A 251 6.44 -6.57 13.48
C SER A 251 7.84 -6.25 14.00
N LEU A 252 8.36 -5.09 13.59
CA LEU A 252 9.67 -4.55 13.95
C LEU A 252 9.56 -3.31 14.88
N GLY A 253 8.35 -3.02 15.36
CA GLY A 253 8.01 -1.79 16.05
C GLY A 253 7.45 -0.71 15.11
N PHE A 254 6.62 0.19 15.65
CA PHE A 254 5.79 1.13 14.89
C PHE A 254 6.55 1.88 13.78
N ASN A 255 7.68 2.51 14.11
CA ASN A 255 8.45 3.34 13.17
C ASN A 255 9.06 2.49 12.03
N LYS A 256 9.67 1.35 12.38
CA LYS A 256 10.26 0.44 11.39
C LYS A 256 9.17 -0.16 10.49
N ASN A 257 8.01 -0.52 11.05
CA ASN A 257 6.87 -1.03 10.30
C ASN A 257 6.36 -0.01 9.26
N PHE A 258 6.26 1.26 9.65
CA PHE A 258 5.88 2.33 8.72
C PHE A 258 6.92 2.50 7.61
N ARG A 259 8.22 2.53 7.94
CA ARG A 259 9.32 2.63 6.96
C ARG A 259 9.36 1.46 5.98
N GLN A 260 8.94 0.25 6.38
CA GLN A 260 8.84 -0.87 5.44
C GLN A 260 7.90 -0.56 4.25
N VAL A 261 6.90 0.31 4.43
CA VAL A 261 5.96 0.72 3.38
C VAL A 261 6.34 2.05 2.73
N PHE A 262 6.75 3.05 3.51
CA PHE A 262 6.99 4.41 3.00
C PHE A 262 8.47 4.72 2.71
N GLY A 263 9.39 3.87 3.14
CA GLY A 263 10.83 4.07 2.98
C GLY A 263 11.45 4.99 4.02
N ASP A 264 12.77 5.11 3.98
CA ASP A 264 13.54 5.93 4.91
C ASP A 264 13.55 7.43 4.55
N GLU A 265 13.38 7.74 3.27
CA GLU A 265 13.41 9.12 2.76
C GLU A 265 12.03 9.80 2.90
N ILE A 266 11.89 10.66 3.92
CA ILE A 266 10.65 11.36 4.28
C ILE A 266 10.05 12.15 3.10
N LYS A 267 10.88 12.73 2.23
CA LYS A 267 10.44 13.51 1.06
C LYS A 267 9.55 12.70 0.10
N TYR A 268 9.71 11.38 0.06
CA TYR A 268 8.91 10.50 -0.79
C TYR A 268 7.65 10.00 -0.11
N TRP A 269 7.45 10.21 1.20
CA TRP A 269 6.28 9.71 1.91
C TRP A 269 4.95 10.18 1.31
N PRO A 270 4.75 11.48 1.00
CA PRO A 270 3.49 11.94 0.39
C PRO A 270 3.42 11.72 -1.13
N ILE A 271 4.53 11.31 -1.77
CA ILE A 271 4.63 11.26 -3.23
C ILE A 271 4.38 9.82 -3.71
N PRO A 272 3.58 9.61 -4.78
CA PRO A 272 3.29 8.29 -5.33
C PRO A 272 4.43 7.76 -6.19
N VAL A 273 5.61 7.64 -5.58
CA VAL A 273 6.79 6.94 -6.10
C VAL A 273 7.09 5.73 -5.24
N PHE A 274 7.56 4.64 -5.85
CA PHE A 274 7.87 3.42 -5.09
C PHE A 274 9.04 3.69 -4.14
N SER A 275 8.85 3.45 -2.85
CA SER A 275 9.88 3.59 -1.82
C SER A 275 9.76 2.56 -0.70
N SER A 276 8.96 1.51 -0.90
CA SER A 276 8.87 0.39 0.04
C SER A 276 10.23 -0.31 0.16
N LEU A 277 10.55 -0.82 1.35
CA LEU A 277 11.80 -1.53 1.59
C LEU A 277 11.64 -3.03 1.29
N GLY A 278 12.75 -3.68 0.97
CA GLY A 278 12.82 -5.12 0.68
C GLY A 278 12.53 -5.47 -0.78
N ASP A 279 12.52 -6.77 -1.07
CA ASP A 279 12.29 -7.36 -2.40
C ASP A 279 10.88 -7.92 -2.58
N GLY A 280 10.09 -7.97 -1.49
CA GLY A 280 8.76 -8.55 -1.44
C GLY A 280 8.73 -10.08 -1.34
N CYS A 281 9.87 -10.76 -1.44
CA CYS A 281 10.01 -12.21 -1.30
C CYS A 281 10.48 -12.61 0.10
N SER A 282 11.30 -11.77 0.73
CA SER A 282 11.79 -11.93 2.09
C SER A 282 11.39 -10.72 2.95
N PHE A 283 11.11 -10.97 4.23
CA PHE A 283 10.71 -9.93 5.18
C PHE A 283 11.44 -10.15 6.50
N PRO A 284 11.96 -9.08 7.14
CA PRO A 284 12.54 -9.21 8.47
C PRO A 284 11.49 -9.70 9.48
N THR A 285 11.89 -10.63 10.34
CA THR A 285 11.03 -11.17 11.41
C THR A 285 11.53 -10.72 12.79
N CYS A 286 10.66 -10.76 13.80
CA CYS A 286 11.00 -10.33 15.16
C CYS A 286 11.94 -11.28 15.91
N LEU A 287 12.13 -12.53 15.42
CA LEU A 287 12.77 -13.62 16.14
C LEU A 287 14.09 -14.13 15.52
N VAL A 288 14.75 -13.36 14.64
CA VAL A 288 16.00 -13.76 13.97
C VAL A 288 17.20 -14.00 14.93
N ASN A 289 17.03 -13.92 16.26
CA ASN A 289 18.09 -14.19 17.24
C ASN A 289 17.97 -15.53 18.01
N LEU A 290 17.18 -16.52 17.54
CA LEU A 290 16.95 -17.76 18.31
C LEU A 290 17.10 -19.09 17.56
N ASP A 291 17.74 -19.15 16.39
CA ASP A 291 18.08 -20.44 15.73
C ASP A 291 19.58 -20.75 15.87
N PRO A 292 19.99 -21.78 16.65
CA PRO A 292 21.39 -22.22 16.76
C PRO A 292 21.97 -22.92 15.51
N GLU A 293 21.16 -23.19 14.47
CA GLU A 293 21.56 -24.04 13.33
C GLU A 293 21.63 -23.31 11.96
N GLN A 294 21.71 -21.98 11.92
CA GLN A 294 22.05 -21.28 10.68
C GLN A 294 23.44 -20.61 10.76
N PRO A 295 24.27 -20.72 9.71
CA PRO A 295 25.55 -20.03 9.66
C PRO A 295 25.32 -18.52 9.65
N SER A 296 25.97 -17.84 10.58
CA SER A 296 25.95 -16.40 10.74
C SER A 296 26.49 -15.72 9.48
N SER A 297 25.64 -15.02 8.75
CA SER A 297 26.08 -13.97 7.84
C SER A 297 26.68 -12.81 8.65
N PRO A 298 27.82 -12.22 8.23
CA PRO A 298 28.66 -11.42 9.12
C PRO A 298 28.09 -10.01 9.31
N THR A 299 27.63 -9.71 10.52
CA THR A 299 27.56 -8.34 11.05
C THR A 299 28.83 -8.04 11.83
N GLY A 300 29.76 -7.33 11.20
CA GLY A 300 30.99 -6.85 11.83
C GLY A 300 30.76 -5.58 12.66
N SER A 301 31.22 -5.61 13.91
CA SER A 301 31.51 -4.44 14.73
C SER A 301 33.00 -4.09 14.61
N ASN A 302 33.28 -2.83 14.29
CA ASN A 302 34.54 -2.08 14.36
C ASN A 302 35.82 -2.80 14.85
N SER A 303 36.80 -2.91 13.95
CA SER A 303 38.21 -2.60 14.23
C SER A 303 38.94 -2.38 12.90
N GLY A 304 39.71 -1.30 12.83
CA GLY A 304 40.34 -0.84 11.59
C GLY A 304 41.35 -1.83 11.03
N ARG A 305 41.18 -2.15 9.74
CA ARG A 305 42.24 -2.57 8.79
C ARG A 305 41.69 -2.38 7.38
N GLN A 306 42.34 -1.47 6.65
CA GLN A 306 42.08 -1.07 5.27
C GLN A 306 42.64 -2.10 4.30
N PHE A 307 41.86 -2.60 3.33
CA PHE A 307 42.32 -3.23 2.06
C PHE A 307 41.13 -3.39 1.07
N PRO A 308 41.36 -3.53 -0.25
CA PRO A 308 41.07 -2.47 -1.23
C PRO A 308 39.77 -2.69 -2.03
N SER A 309 39.20 -1.60 -2.53
CA SER A 309 38.11 -1.61 -3.49
C SER A 309 38.60 -1.92 -4.91
N LYS A 310 37.94 -2.86 -5.59
CA LYS A 310 37.98 -3.03 -7.06
C LYS A 310 36.58 -2.77 -7.64
N PRO A 311 36.49 -2.30 -8.90
CA PRO A 311 35.73 -1.09 -9.20
C PRO A 311 34.32 -1.34 -9.72
N LEU A 312 33.44 -0.38 -9.43
CA LEU A 312 32.13 -0.21 -10.06
C LEU A 312 32.32 0.16 -11.54
N ARG A 313 31.56 -0.54 -12.40
CA ARG A 313 31.52 -0.35 -13.84
C ARG A 313 31.03 1.06 -14.17
N GLU A 314 31.84 1.80 -14.93
CA GLU A 314 31.55 3.12 -15.46
C GLU A 314 30.31 3.11 -16.35
N SER A 315 29.27 3.82 -15.93
CA SER A 315 28.51 4.71 -16.83
C SER A 315 27.61 5.60 -15.98
N GLN A 316 27.79 6.92 -16.12
CA GLN A 316 27.04 8.03 -15.49
C GLN A 316 27.73 8.72 -14.29
N SER A 317 28.93 9.23 -14.52
CA SER A 317 29.49 10.35 -13.74
C SER A 317 30.38 11.23 -14.62
N ARG A 318 29.75 11.97 -15.53
CA ARG A 318 30.31 13.24 -15.99
C ARG A 318 29.24 14.28 -15.82
N LEU A 319 29.28 14.93 -14.67
CA LEU A 319 29.02 16.35 -14.41
C LEU A 319 28.93 16.49 -12.88
N LEU A 320 29.62 17.49 -12.35
CA LEU A 320 29.69 17.91 -10.94
C LEU A 320 30.84 17.29 -10.12
N THR A 321 32.08 17.61 -10.51
CA THR A 321 33.20 17.71 -9.57
C THR A 321 33.45 19.19 -9.30
N SER A 322 33.10 19.67 -8.12
CA SER A 322 33.77 20.79 -7.45
C SER A 322 33.22 20.94 -6.03
N THR A 323 33.89 20.30 -5.06
CA THR A 323 33.84 20.69 -3.65
C THR A 323 34.76 21.88 -3.44
N PRO A 324 34.47 22.75 -2.46
CA PRO A 324 35.49 22.93 -1.42
C PRO A 324 34.93 22.83 0.00
N SER A 325 35.83 22.39 0.86
CA SER A 325 35.78 22.18 2.31
C SER A 325 35.44 23.44 3.11
N TRP A 326 34.71 23.30 4.23
CA TRP A 326 34.92 24.08 5.45
C TRP A 326 34.59 23.26 6.72
N THR A 327 35.28 23.65 7.77
CA THR A 327 35.56 23.03 9.08
C THR A 327 34.42 23.01 10.09
N GLU A 328 34.60 22.15 11.12
CA GLU A 328 33.78 22.01 12.33
C GLU A 328 33.51 23.33 13.07
N SER A 329 32.28 23.46 13.56
CA SER A 329 31.99 24.17 14.81
C SER A 329 30.66 23.67 15.38
N ASP A 330 30.69 23.33 16.67
CA ASP A 330 29.58 22.91 17.52
C ASP A 330 28.32 23.78 17.38
N ASN A 331 27.14 23.14 17.42
CA ASN A 331 26.03 23.64 18.22
C ASN A 331 24.93 22.58 18.42
N THR A 332 24.74 22.27 19.70
CA THR A 332 23.56 21.66 20.30
C THR A 332 22.24 22.33 19.90
N THR A 333 21.14 21.57 20.00
CA THR A 333 19.71 21.94 19.89
C THR A 333 19.02 21.72 18.53
N ASN A 334 18.51 20.50 18.28
CA ASN A 334 17.38 20.32 17.34
C ASN A 334 16.59 19.00 17.51
N THR A 335 16.25 18.64 18.75
CA THR A 335 15.42 17.45 19.04
C THR A 335 13.91 17.75 19.13
N ASP A 336 13.48 19.02 19.22
CA ASP A 336 12.06 19.34 19.50
C ASP A 336 11.16 19.66 18.28
N LYS A 337 11.71 19.73 17.06
CA LYS A 337 10.89 19.99 15.85
C LYS A 337 10.48 18.72 15.09
N LYS A 338 11.17 17.61 15.30
CA LYS A 338 10.88 16.32 14.61
C LYS A 338 9.67 15.59 15.20
N GLY A 339 9.30 15.86 16.45
CA GLY A 339 8.10 15.30 17.09
C GLY A 339 6.78 15.96 16.65
N LYS A 340 6.81 17.25 16.27
CA LYS A 340 5.58 18.01 15.96
C LYS A 340 5.00 17.71 14.58
N MET A 341 5.83 17.40 13.57
CA MET A 341 5.33 17.09 12.21
C MET A 341 4.73 15.68 12.11
N MET A 342 5.22 14.73 12.91
CA MET A 342 4.59 13.41 13.08
C MET A 342 3.21 13.53 13.75
N GLY A 343 3.05 14.52 14.63
CA GLY A 343 1.79 14.84 15.30
C GLY A 343 0.67 15.28 14.36
N PHE A 344 0.95 15.96 13.25
CA PHE A 344 -0.11 16.42 12.33
C PHE A 344 -0.72 15.31 11.47
N ILE A 345 0.06 14.30 11.09
CA ILE A 345 -0.45 13.13 10.35
C ILE A 345 -1.15 12.14 11.30
N LEU A 346 -0.71 12.07 12.57
CA LEU A 346 -1.29 11.20 13.59
C LEU A 346 -2.50 11.80 14.34
N ALA A 347 -2.59 13.13 14.48
CA ALA A 347 -3.70 13.80 15.16
C ALA A 347 -5.03 13.68 14.40
N ALA A 348 -4.98 13.47 13.08
CA ALA A 348 -6.17 13.15 12.28
C ALA A 348 -6.77 11.76 12.59
N CYS A 349 -6.07 10.90 13.34
CA CYS A 349 -6.53 9.55 13.69
C CYS A 349 -7.09 9.38 15.12
N PHE A 350 -7.03 10.38 16.01
CA PHE A 350 -7.42 10.20 17.42
C PHE A 350 -8.07 11.42 18.11
N TYR A 351 -8.87 12.22 17.41
CA TYR A 351 -9.79 13.17 18.06
C TYR A 351 -11.22 12.98 17.56
N ILE A 352 -11.96 12.08 18.23
CA ILE A 352 -13.42 12.20 18.36
C ILE A 352 -13.65 12.81 19.74
N THR A 353 -13.72 14.13 19.82
CA THR A 353 -14.27 14.81 20.99
C THR A 353 -15.80 14.85 20.87
N PRO A 354 -16.55 14.61 21.95
CA PRO A 354 -18.00 14.75 21.92
C PRO A 354 -18.36 16.22 21.68
N ILE A 355 -19.23 16.47 20.70
CA ILE A 355 -19.77 17.80 20.42
C ILE A 355 -20.65 18.20 21.61
N ASN A 356 -20.24 19.25 22.33
CA ASN A 356 -21.02 19.83 23.43
C ASN A 356 -22.11 20.73 22.84
N TYR A 357 -23.36 20.54 23.28
CA TYR A 357 -24.57 21.12 22.70
C TYR A 357 -24.77 22.62 23.01
N GLN A 358 -23.77 23.30 23.58
CA GLN A 358 -23.89 24.67 24.10
C GLN A 358 -23.32 25.78 23.19
N ASP A 359 -22.56 25.46 22.15
CA ASP A 359 -21.89 26.47 21.31
C ASP A 359 -22.77 27.02 20.16
N PHE A 360 -24.06 26.66 20.09
CA PHE A 360 -24.96 27.06 19.00
C PHE A 360 -25.71 28.39 19.22
N LYS A 361 -25.26 29.25 20.15
CA LYS A 361 -25.97 30.49 20.51
C LYS A 361 -25.33 31.82 20.11
N LEU A 362 -24.21 31.82 19.40
CA LEU A 362 -23.69 33.03 18.76
C LEU A 362 -23.51 32.77 17.27
N ILE A 363 -24.62 32.88 16.53
CA ILE A 363 -24.79 33.38 15.16
C ILE A 363 -26.29 33.20 14.88
N LEU A 364 -27.06 34.22 15.26
CA LEU A 364 -28.37 34.55 14.69
C LEU A 364 -28.41 36.06 14.53
#